data_AF-A0A1D3KAP2-F1
#
_entry.id   AF-A0A1D3KAP2-F1
#
_cell.length_a   1.000
_cell.length_b   1.000
_cell.length_c   1.000
_cell.angle_alpha   90.00
_cell.angle_beta   90.00
_cell.angle_gamma   90.00
#
_symmetry.space_group_name_H-M   'P 1'
#
loop_
_entity.id
_entity.type
_entity.pdbx_description
1 polymer ?
#
loop_
_entity_poly.entity_id
_entity_poly.type
_entity_poly.pdbx_seq_one_letter_code
_entity_poly.pdbx_strand_id
1 'polypeptide(L)'
;MTKQSPNAQMKNTRLLVHQYAERLLGLGEEVRQSTIREMIAADYGITASPNLVNDEVKKFWVQAGPALSARLRRPNIPDDVCTSFDKIWDVALNAAVAGHEIERQQLHAQAENAVVAMKTAQANEQAAKERFDGQTREIEGLRADKLLLSEQLQANEVERKALTVEVKDLADKAASQNALNMQEQQRLNGLLDNLEQQLKELRASSQRELTALAETHQIELVKTQDFLMRETARVRDEEKAKTDKLTKELERERNEKDQLRQLRSSARDEVAQLRGRLEAMVNNEEKLERQITQLSEQNDKLQTTLLESIKARVAAPEQLAVDLLEHPENKR
;
A
#
# COMPACT_ATOMS: atom_id res chain seq x y z
N MET A 1 -80.44 -132.64 51.49
CA MET A 1 -81.86 -132.61 51.90
C MET A 1 -81.89 -132.33 53.39
N THR A 2 -82.73 -131.39 53.85
CA THR A 2 -82.71 -130.66 55.15
C THR A 2 -81.70 -129.50 55.18
N LYS A 3 -81.98 -128.27 55.65
CA LYS A 3 -83.16 -127.59 56.22
C LYS A 3 -82.89 -126.07 56.10
N GLN A 4 -83.94 -125.27 55.87
CA GLN A 4 -84.14 -123.87 56.28
C GLN A 4 -82.90 -122.93 56.33
N SER A 5 -82.85 -121.95 55.42
CA SER A 5 -82.02 -120.74 55.57
C SER A 5 -82.79 -119.66 56.32
N PRO A 6 -82.45 -119.33 57.58
CA PRO A 6 -83.08 -118.24 58.30
C PRO A 6 -82.27 -116.94 58.13
N ASN A 7 -83.00 -115.91 57.71
CA ASN A 7 -82.89 -114.50 58.09
C ASN A 7 -81.70 -113.63 57.62
N ALA A 8 -82.09 -112.60 56.86
CA ALA A 8 -81.50 -111.28 56.90
C ALA A 8 -81.28 -110.82 58.35
N GLN A 9 -80.02 -110.63 58.79
CA GLN A 9 -79.61 -109.80 59.94
C GLN A 9 -78.12 -110.01 60.25
N MET A 10 -77.24 -109.28 59.56
CA MET A 10 -75.97 -108.85 60.17
C MET A 10 -75.96 -107.33 60.20
N LYS A 11 -76.83 -106.74 61.03
CA LYS A 11 -76.63 -105.35 61.47
C LYS A 11 -75.24 -105.31 62.11
N ASN A 12 -74.37 -104.39 61.66
CA ASN A 12 -73.00 -104.26 62.16
C ASN A 12 -73.00 -104.24 63.70
N THR A 13 -72.24 -105.14 64.33
CA THR A 13 -72.23 -105.33 65.80
C THR A 13 -72.00 -104.02 66.55
N ARG A 14 -71.30 -103.05 65.93
CA ARG A 14 -71.13 -101.68 66.46
C ARG A 14 -72.46 -100.92 66.56
N LEU A 15 -73.27 -100.92 65.49
CA LEU A 15 -74.57 -100.25 65.48
C LEU A 15 -75.56 -100.89 66.46
N LEU A 16 -75.48 -102.21 66.64
CA LEU A 16 -76.29 -102.92 67.64
C LEU A 16 -75.93 -102.46 69.06
N VAL A 17 -74.63 -102.32 69.38
CA VAL A 17 -74.20 -101.81 70.69
C VAL A 17 -74.77 -100.42 70.97
N HIS A 18 -74.74 -99.50 69.99
CA HIS A 18 -75.34 -98.16 70.14
C HIS A 18 -76.87 -98.22 70.32
N GLN A 19 -77.58 -99.04 69.53
CA GLN A 19 -79.04 -99.19 69.63
C GLN A 19 -79.47 -99.80 70.98
N TYR A 20 -78.76 -100.80 71.49
CA TYR A 20 -79.04 -101.38 72.79
C TYR A 20 -78.63 -100.45 73.95
N ALA A 21 -77.55 -99.70 73.81
CA ALA A 21 -77.16 -98.67 74.78
C ALA A 21 -78.23 -97.57 74.89
N GLU A 22 -78.76 -97.11 73.75
CA GLU A 22 -79.85 -96.12 73.70
C GLU A 22 -81.15 -96.68 74.29
N ARG A 23 -81.46 -97.96 74.02
CA ARG A 23 -82.62 -98.63 74.61
C ARG A 23 -82.53 -98.76 76.14
N LEU A 24 -81.36 -99.15 76.68
CA LEU A 24 -81.14 -99.22 78.13
C LEU A 24 -81.28 -97.83 78.77
N LEU A 25 -80.72 -96.81 78.12
CA LEU A 25 -80.79 -95.44 78.60
C LEU A 25 -82.24 -94.90 78.59
N GLY A 26 -83.04 -95.25 77.57
CA GLY A 26 -84.46 -94.91 77.51
C GLY A 26 -85.34 -95.61 78.55
N LEU A 27 -84.90 -96.78 79.04
CA LEU A 27 -85.56 -97.51 80.13
C LEU A 27 -85.09 -97.05 81.53
N GLY A 28 -84.10 -96.17 81.61
CA GLY A 28 -83.53 -95.67 82.87
C GLY A 28 -82.56 -96.64 83.54
N GLU A 29 -82.07 -97.65 82.82
CA GLU A 29 -81.10 -98.62 83.33
C GLU A 29 -79.66 -98.19 83.00
N GLU A 30 -78.71 -98.59 83.85
CA GLU A 30 -77.29 -98.33 83.61
C GLU A 30 -76.80 -99.09 82.37
N VAL A 31 -76.18 -98.36 81.44
CA VAL A 31 -75.57 -98.92 80.21
C VAL A 31 -74.31 -99.72 80.57
N ARG A 32 -74.49 -100.97 81.00
CA ARG A 32 -73.40 -101.90 81.34
C ARG A 32 -73.01 -102.78 80.17
N GLN A 33 -71.71 -103.00 80.03
CA GLN A 33 -71.12 -103.85 78.98
C GLN A 33 -71.64 -105.29 79.02
N SER A 34 -71.87 -105.86 80.22
CA SER A 34 -72.40 -107.21 80.40
C SER A 34 -73.83 -107.33 79.86
N THR A 35 -74.69 -106.37 80.20
CA THR A 35 -76.10 -106.35 79.81
C THR A 35 -76.27 -106.22 78.30
N ILE A 36 -75.48 -105.37 77.64
CA ILE A 36 -75.51 -105.24 76.17
C ILE A 36 -75.05 -106.54 75.49
N ARG A 37 -74.02 -107.20 76.03
CA ARG A 37 -73.53 -108.47 75.48
C ARG A 37 -74.55 -109.59 75.63
N GLU A 38 -75.24 -109.64 76.78
CA GLU A 38 -76.31 -110.62 77.04
C GLU A 38 -77.50 -110.40 76.09
N MET A 39 -77.93 -109.15 75.88
CA MET A 39 -79.00 -108.84 74.93
C MET A 39 -78.61 -109.16 73.48
N ILE A 40 -77.38 -108.87 73.05
CA ILE A 40 -76.91 -109.21 71.70
C ILE A 40 -76.81 -110.73 71.52
N ALA A 41 -76.35 -111.45 72.56
CA ALA A 41 -76.26 -112.90 72.53
C ALA A 41 -77.65 -113.57 72.53
N ALA A 42 -78.61 -113.04 73.29
CA ALA A 42 -79.97 -113.54 73.36
C ALA A 42 -80.75 -113.32 72.05
N ASP A 43 -80.63 -112.14 71.44
CA ASP A 43 -81.44 -111.77 70.28
C ASP A 43 -80.82 -112.24 68.94
N TYR A 44 -79.49 -112.25 68.82
CA TYR A 44 -78.81 -112.52 67.54
C TYR A 44 -77.86 -113.73 67.60
N GLY A 45 -77.63 -114.35 68.76
CA GLY A 45 -76.72 -115.50 68.90
C GLY A 45 -75.24 -115.18 68.64
N ILE A 46 -74.85 -113.89 68.61
CA ILE A 46 -73.49 -113.44 68.31
C ILE A 46 -72.76 -113.09 69.61
N THR A 47 -71.59 -113.70 69.84
CA THR A 47 -70.70 -113.34 70.95
C THR A 47 -69.91 -112.07 70.62
N ALA A 48 -70.48 -110.90 70.97
CA ALA A 48 -69.79 -109.63 70.80
C ALA A 48 -68.54 -109.54 71.70
N SER A 49 -67.42 -109.11 71.10
CA SER A 49 -66.14 -108.94 71.81
C SER A 49 -66.28 -107.91 72.93
N PRO A 50 -65.88 -108.23 74.17
CA PRO A 50 -65.93 -107.30 75.29
C PRO A 50 -65.28 -105.94 74.97
N ASN A 51 -64.08 -105.95 74.37
CA ASN A 51 -63.35 -104.72 74.07
C ASN A 51 -64.09 -103.85 73.06
N LEU A 52 -64.68 -104.46 72.02
CA LEU A 52 -65.48 -103.74 71.03
C LEU A 52 -66.71 -103.06 71.67
N VAL A 53 -67.42 -103.78 72.55
CA VAL A 53 -68.58 -103.22 73.25
C VAL A 53 -68.16 -102.07 74.17
N ASN A 54 -67.06 -102.21 74.91
CA ASN A 54 -66.59 -101.16 75.81
C ASN A 54 -66.16 -99.90 75.02
N ASP A 55 -65.44 -100.07 73.92
CA ASP A 55 -65.00 -98.94 73.09
C ASP A 55 -66.17 -98.21 72.43
N GLU A 56 -67.18 -98.95 71.94
CA GLU A 56 -68.38 -98.35 71.37
C GLU A 56 -69.29 -97.71 72.45
N VAL A 57 -69.37 -98.29 73.66
CA VAL A 57 -70.04 -97.65 74.81
C VAL A 57 -69.32 -96.36 75.22
N LYS A 58 -67.99 -96.32 75.19
CA LYS A 58 -67.23 -95.07 75.41
C LYS A 58 -67.54 -94.03 74.35
N LYS A 59 -67.54 -94.40 73.07
CA LYS A 59 -67.93 -93.48 71.98
C LYS A 59 -69.37 -93.01 72.10
N PHE A 60 -70.28 -93.90 72.51
CA PHE A 60 -71.66 -93.55 72.82
C PHE A 60 -71.72 -92.49 73.91
N TRP A 61 -71.00 -92.65 75.03
CA TRP A 61 -70.99 -91.65 76.10
C TRP A 61 -70.31 -90.34 75.70
N VAL A 62 -69.29 -90.36 74.83
CA VAL A 62 -68.70 -89.13 74.28
C VAL A 62 -69.72 -88.36 73.43
N GLN A 63 -70.63 -89.04 72.75
CA GLN A 63 -71.66 -88.42 71.92
C GLN A 63 -72.93 -88.04 72.71
N ALA A 64 -73.44 -88.96 73.53
CA ALA A 64 -74.68 -88.80 74.29
C ALA A 64 -74.48 -88.01 75.60
N GLY A 65 -73.28 -88.06 76.20
CA GLY A 65 -72.96 -87.37 77.45
C GLY A 65 -73.14 -85.85 77.40
N PRO A 66 -72.61 -85.14 76.38
CA PRO A 66 -72.85 -83.71 76.22
C PRO A 66 -74.33 -83.36 76.03
N ALA A 67 -75.07 -84.16 75.25
CA ALA A 67 -76.51 -83.96 75.02
C ALA A 67 -77.33 -84.14 76.31
N LEU A 68 -77.02 -85.18 77.10
CA LEU A 68 -77.65 -85.42 78.40
C LEU A 68 -77.26 -84.35 79.43
N SER A 69 -76.00 -83.90 79.45
CA SER A 69 -75.57 -82.78 80.30
C SER A 69 -76.26 -81.46 79.92
N ALA A 70 -76.54 -81.23 78.63
CA ALA A 70 -77.28 -80.06 78.17
C ALA A 70 -78.76 -80.14 78.61
N ARG A 71 -79.39 -81.32 78.50
CA ARG A 71 -80.73 -81.59 79.03
C ARG A 71 -80.83 -81.34 80.53
N LEU A 72 -79.87 -81.84 81.31
CA LEU A 72 -79.83 -81.63 82.77
C LEU A 72 -79.73 -80.14 83.13
N ARG A 73 -79.06 -79.33 82.31
CA ARG A 73 -78.97 -77.88 82.50
C ARG A 73 -80.25 -77.13 82.06
N ARG A 74 -81.11 -77.75 81.26
CA ARG A 74 -82.33 -77.14 80.68
C ARG A 74 -83.51 -78.12 80.70
N PRO A 75 -84.01 -78.52 81.88
CA PRO A 75 -84.95 -79.63 82.02
C PRO A 75 -86.34 -79.40 81.41
N ASN A 76 -86.75 -78.14 81.19
CA ASN A 76 -88.10 -77.78 80.72
C ASN A 76 -88.19 -77.42 79.24
N ILE A 77 -87.10 -77.56 78.47
CA ILE A 77 -87.07 -77.19 77.04
C ILE A 77 -87.05 -78.47 76.20
N PRO A 78 -87.95 -78.62 75.22
CA PRO A 78 -87.92 -79.75 74.29
C PRO A 78 -86.58 -79.85 73.54
N ASP A 79 -86.10 -81.08 73.32
CA ASP A 79 -84.80 -81.32 72.69
C ASP A 79 -84.69 -80.77 71.26
N ASP A 80 -85.79 -80.81 70.51
CA ASP A 80 -85.87 -80.25 69.18
C ASP A 80 -85.61 -78.72 69.19
N VAL A 81 -86.03 -78.05 70.26
CA VAL A 81 -85.79 -76.62 70.47
C VAL A 81 -84.32 -76.38 70.87
N CYS A 82 -83.73 -77.18 71.76
CA CYS A 82 -82.31 -77.07 72.09
C CYS A 82 -81.40 -77.28 70.87
N THR A 83 -81.65 -78.34 70.08
CA THR A 83 -80.85 -78.63 68.88
C THR A 83 -81.00 -77.58 67.79
N SER A 84 -82.19 -76.97 67.65
CA SER A 84 -82.37 -75.84 66.73
C SER A 84 -81.63 -74.59 67.21
N PHE A 85 -81.61 -74.30 68.52
CA PHE A 85 -80.80 -73.21 69.06
C PHE A 85 -79.31 -73.42 68.87
N ASP A 86 -78.79 -74.63 69.12
CA ASP A 86 -77.37 -74.93 68.91
C ASP A 86 -77.00 -74.78 67.43
N LYS A 87 -77.86 -75.24 66.50
CA LYS A 87 -77.67 -75.01 65.06
C LYS A 87 -77.67 -73.52 64.70
N ILE A 88 -78.57 -72.72 65.25
CA ILE A 88 -78.61 -71.27 65.01
C ILE A 88 -77.33 -70.62 65.55
N TRP A 89 -76.87 -71.03 66.73
CA TRP A 89 -75.62 -70.55 67.31
C TRP A 89 -74.40 -70.93 66.49
N ASP A 90 -74.32 -72.16 65.99
CA ASP A 90 -73.24 -72.60 65.11
C ASP A 90 -73.22 -71.81 63.79
N VAL A 91 -74.39 -71.56 63.19
CA VAL A 91 -74.50 -70.72 61.99
C VAL A 91 -74.06 -69.28 62.28
N ALA A 92 -74.50 -68.70 63.39
CA ALA A 92 -74.11 -67.35 63.80
C ALA A 92 -72.61 -67.25 64.09
N LEU A 93 -72.03 -68.24 64.78
CA LEU A 93 -70.61 -68.30 65.10
C LEU A 93 -69.77 -68.45 63.83
N ASN A 94 -70.16 -69.35 62.93
CA ASN A 94 -69.47 -69.53 61.64
C ASN A 94 -69.55 -68.27 60.77
N ALA A 95 -70.70 -67.59 60.75
CA ALA A 95 -70.84 -66.32 60.04
C ALA A 95 -69.96 -65.22 60.65
N ALA A 96 -69.84 -65.14 61.98
CA ALA A 96 -68.96 -64.19 62.65
C ALA A 96 -67.48 -64.49 62.38
N VAL A 97 -67.08 -65.76 62.43
CA VAL A 97 -65.70 -66.18 62.10
C VAL A 97 -65.37 -65.82 60.65
N ALA A 98 -66.26 -66.16 59.70
CA ALA A 98 -66.06 -65.82 58.29
C ALA A 98 -66.00 -64.30 58.06
N GLY A 99 -66.84 -63.51 58.74
CA GLY A 99 -66.81 -62.04 58.70
C GLY A 99 -65.47 -61.48 59.18
N HIS A 100 -64.99 -61.92 60.34
CA HIS A 100 -63.71 -61.49 60.89
C HIS A 100 -62.50 -61.95 60.07
N GLU A 101 -62.57 -63.12 59.43
CA GLU A 101 -61.53 -63.57 58.51
C GLU A 101 -61.43 -62.67 57.28
N ILE A 102 -62.57 -62.26 56.71
CA ILE A 102 -62.61 -61.30 55.60
C ILE A 102 -62.05 -59.95 56.02
N GLU A 103 -62.47 -59.41 57.17
CA GLU A 103 -61.95 -58.14 57.71
C GLU A 103 -60.43 -58.22 57.93
N ARG A 104 -59.93 -59.34 58.48
CA ARG A 104 -58.49 -59.54 58.70
C ARG A 104 -57.71 -59.56 57.40
N GLN A 105 -58.22 -60.24 56.36
CA GLN A 105 -57.60 -60.25 55.04
C GLN A 105 -57.58 -58.86 54.40
N GLN A 106 -58.67 -58.09 54.52
CA GLN A 106 -58.73 -56.73 54.02
C GLN A 106 -57.74 -55.81 54.74
N LEU A 107 -57.67 -55.87 56.07
CA LEU A 107 -56.71 -55.09 56.85
C LEU A 107 -55.26 -55.49 56.53
N HIS A 108 -55.00 -56.78 56.32
CA HIS A 108 -53.67 -57.25 55.89
C HIS A 108 -53.29 -56.68 54.52
N ALA A 109 -54.19 -56.76 53.54
CA ALA A 109 -53.96 -56.20 52.22
C ALA A 109 -53.76 -54.68 52.27
N GLN A 110 -54.52 -53.97 53.11
CA GLN A 110 -54.33 -52.52 53.32
C GLN A 110 -52.97 -52.21 53.95
N ALA A 111 -52.52 -52.99 54.94
CA ALA A 111 -51.21 -52.84 55.55
C ALA A 111 -50.08 -53.09 54.54
N GLU A 112 -50.17 -54.15 53.73
CA GLU A 112 -49.20 -54.43 52.67
C GLU A 112 -49.16 -53.31 51.63
N ASN A 113 -50.32 -52.83 51.18
CA ASN A 113 -50.40 -51.71 50.25
C ASN A 113 -49.79 -50.42 50.84
N ALA A 114 -50.01 -50.15 52.13
CA ALA A 114 -49.41 -49.01 52.82
C ALA A 114 -47.88 -49.15 52.92
N VAL A 115 -47.37 -50.35 53.19
CA VAL A 115 -45.91 -50.61 53.21
C VAL A 115 -45.30 -50.44 51.81
N VAL A 116 -45.97 -50.91 50.77
CA VAL A 116 -45.52 -50.71 49.38
C VAL A 116 -45.51 -49.22 49.04
N ALA A 117 -46.58 -48.48 49.36
CA ALA A 117 -46.66 -47.05 49.13
C ALA A 117 -45.59 -46.26 49.91
N MET A 118 -45.28 -46.67 51.15
CA MET A 118 -44.20 -46.08 51.94
C MET A 118 -42.84 -46.30 51.26
N LYS A 119 -42.56 -47.52 50.79
CA LYS A 119 -41.30 -47.84 50.10
C LYS A 119 -41.14 -47.07 48.79
N THR A 120 -42.22 -46.92 48.01
CA THR A 120 -42.17 -46.13 46.77
C THR A 120 -42.00 -44.64 47.05
N ALA A 121 -42.67 -44.11 48.07
CA ALA A 121 -42.47 -42.73 48.51
C ALA A 121 -41.02 -42.47 48.96
N GLN A 122 -40.43 -43.40 49.73
CA GLN A 122 -39.04 -43.30 50.17
C GLN A 122 -38.05 -43.34 48.99
N ALA A 123 -38.27 -44.24 48.02
CA ALA A 123 -37.44 -44.31 46.82
C ALA A 123 -37.55 -43.02 45.98
N ASN A 124 -38.76 -42.45 45.86
CA ASN A 124 -38.97 -41.18 45.17
C ASN A 124 -38.29 -40.00 45.90
N GLU A 125 -38.33 -39.98 47.23
CA GLU A 125 -37.64 -38.98 48.04
C GLU A 125 -36.12 -39.07 47.84
N GLN A 126 -35.55 -40.28 47.86
CA GLN A 126 -34.12 -40.50 47.61
C GLN A 126 -33.72 -40.03 46.20
N ALA A 127 -34.49 -40.42 45.18
CA ALA A 127 -34.26 -39.97 43.81
C ALA A 127 -34.37 -38.44 43.67
N ALA A 128 -35.29 -37.80 44.41
CA ALA A 128 -35.40 -36.34 44.44
C ALA A 128 -34.17 -35.69 45.09
N LYS A 129 -33.69 -36.23 46.23
CA LYS A 129 -32.47 -35.75 46.90
C LYS A 129 -31.26 -35.86 45.98
N GLU A 130 -31.05 -36.99 45.32
CA GLU A 130 -29.95 -37.17 44.37
C GLU A 130 -30.01 -36.17 43.20
N ARG A 131 -31.21 -35.89 42.68
CA ARG A 131 -31.40 -34.85 41.65
C ARG A 131 -31.05 -33.45 42.17
N PHE A 132 -31.50 -33.10 43.37
CA PHE A 132 -31.18 -31.81 44.00
C PHE A 132 -29.68 -31.67 44.28
N ASP A 133 -29.01 -32.73 44.74
CA ASP A 133 -27.57 -32.73 44.96
C ASP A 133 -26.81 -32.58 43.63
N GLY A 134 -27.27 -33.24 42.56
CA GLY A 134 -26.75 -33.05 41.20
C GLY A 134 -26.85 -31.61 40.73
N GLN A 135 -28.04 -31.01 40.83
CA GLN A 135 -28.27 -29.60 40.49
C GLN A 135 -27.42 -28.65 41.34
N THR A 136 -27.22 -28.96 42.62
CA THR A 136 -26.40 -28.14 43.51
C THR A 136 -24.94 -28.14 43.06
N ARG A 137 -24.39 -29.31 42.70
CA ARG A 137 -23.03 -29.41 42.14
C ARG A 137 -22.88 -28.68 40.81
N GLU A 138 -23.89 -28.77 39.94
CA GLU A 138 -23.90 -28.01 38.68
C GLU A 138 -23.90 -26.49 38.94
N ILE A 139 -24.71 -26.01 39.89
CA ILE A 139 -24.74 -24.60 40.28
C ILE A 139 -23.40 -24.16 40.88
N GLU A 140 -22.77 -24.98 41.70
CA GLU A 140 -21.44 -24.71 42.25
C GLU A 140 -20.37 -24.65 41.15
N GLY A 141 -20.41 -25.57 40.18
CA GLY A 141 -19.55 -25.53 38.99
C GLY A 141 -19.74 -24.25 38.19
N LEU A 142 -20.98 -23.88 37.87
CA LEU A 142 -21.30 -22.64 37.16
C LEU A 142 -20.87 -21.39 37.94
N ARG A 143 -20.91 -21.41 39.28
CA ARG A 143 -20.40 -20.31 40.11
C ARG A 143 -18.88 -20.21 40.05
N ALA A 144 -18.16 -21.33 40.07
CA ALA A 144 -16.71 -21.35 39.91
C ALA A 144 -16.31 -20.84 38.52
N ASP A 145 -16.96 -21.31 37.46
CA ASP A 145 -16.72 -20.84 36.09
C ASP A 145 -17.01 -19.35 35.95
N LYS A 146 -18.10 -18.86 36.55
CA LYS A 146 -18.42 -17.43 36.58
C LYS A 146 -17.31 -16.61 37.25
N LEU A 147 -16.76 -17.09 38.36
CA LEU A 147 -15.65 -16.41 39.05
C LEU A 147 -14.42 -16.36 38.15
N LEU A 148 -14.01 -17.49 37.57
CA LEU A 148 -12.86 -17.57 36.65
C LEU A 148 -13.03 -16.64 35.44
N LEU A 149 -14.21 -16.64 34.80
CA LEU A 149 -14.50 -15.74 33.68
C LEU A 149 -14.49 -14.27 34.10
N SER A 150 -14.97 -13.96 35.30
CA SER A 150 -14.94 -12.59 35.82
C SER A 150 -13.51 -12.10 36.08
N GLU A 151 -12.64 -12.97 36.60
CA GLU A 151 -11.20 -12.67 36.79
C GLU A 151 -10.50 -12.47 35.44
N GLN A 152 -10.78 -13.33 34.46
CA GLN A 152 -10.26 -13.17 33.09
C GLN A 152 -10.74 -11.87 32.43
N LEU A 153 -12.00 -11.50 32.63
CA LEU A 153 -12.55 -10.24 32.10
C LEU A 153 -11.85 -9.05 32.76
N GLN A 154 -11.66 -9.06 34.08
CA GLN A 154 -10.92 -8.01 34.78
C GLN A 154 -9.48 -7.91 34.29
N ALA A 155 -8.78 -9.04 34.12
CA ALA A 155 -7.41 -9.06 33.58
C ALA A 155 -7.36 -8.45 32.16
N ASN A 156 -8.26 -8.87 31.27
CA ASN A 156 -8.39 -8.31 29.92
C ASN A 156 -8.73 -6.81 29.93
N GLU A 157 -9.55 -6.34 30.87
CA GLU A 157 -9.85 -4.91 31.01
C GLU A 157 -8.63 -4.10 31.45
N VAL A 158 -7.79 -4.66 32.34
CA VAL A 158 -6.52 -4.03 32.74
C VAL A 158 -5.57 -3.97 31.54
N GLU A 159 -5.41 -5.07 30.80
CA GLU A 159 -4.59 -5.11 29.59
C GLU A 159 -5.07 -4.11 28.53
N ARG A 160 -6.39 -4.04 28.29
CA ARG A 160 -6.97 -3.06 27.36
C ARG A 160 -6.67 -1.63 27.79
N LYS A 161 -6.76 -1.32 29.09
CA LYS A 161 -6.42 0.01 29.62
C LYS A 161 -4.93 0.32 29.43
N ALA A 162 -4.04 -0.64 29.70
CA ALA A 162 -2.61 -0.50 29.49
C ALA A 162 -2.28 -0.21 28.01
N LEU A 163 -2.83 -1.02 27.08
CA LEU A 163 -2.68 -0.80 25.64
C LEU A 163 -3.23 0.55 25.18
N THR A 164 -4.34 1.01 25.77
CA THR A 164 -4.90 2.34 25.45
C THR A 164 -3.94 3.46 25.85
N VAL A 165 -3.26 3.32 27.00
CA VAL A 165 -2.21 4.26 27.43
C VAL A 165 -1.01 4.19 26.49
N GLU A 166 -0.53 3.00 26.13
CA GLU A 166 0.58 2.85 25.19
C GLU A 166 0.29 3.46 23.81
N VAL A 167 -0.92 3.26 23.29
CA VAL A 167 -1.35 3.88 22.02
C VAL A 167 -1.35 5.40 22.13
N LYS A 168 -1.80 5.96 23.26
CA LYS A 168 -1.77 7.40 23.49
C LYS A 168 -0.33 7.92 23.55
N ASP A 169 0.55 7.24 24.27
CA ASP A 169 1.96 7.62 24.37
C ASP A 169 2.67 7.56 23.00
N LEU A 170 2.36 6.55 22.19
CA LEU A 170 2.87 6.44 20.82
C LEU A 170 2.30 7.54 19.90
N ALA A 171 1.02 7.88 20.04
CA ALA A 171 0.40 8.98 19.30
C ALA A 171 1.03 10.33 19.66
N ASP A 172 1.29 10.58 20.95
CA ASP A 172 1.95 11.80 21.43
C ASP A 172 3.41 11.87 20.93
N LYS A 173 4.14 10.75 20.95
CA LYS A 173 5.48 10.66 20.33
C LYS A 173 5.44 10.95 18.84
N ALA A 174 4.52 10.35 18.10
CA ALA A 174 4.37 10.59 16.66
C ALA A 174 4.00 12.05 16.36
N ALA A 175 3.11 12.65 17.15
CA ALA A 175 2.76 14.06 17.03
C ALA A 175 3.97 14.98 17.27
N SER A 176 4.78 14.68 18.31
CA SER A 176 6.02 15.42 18.58
C SER A 176 7.04 15.31 17.44
N GLN A 177 7.21 14.11 16.88
CA GLN A 177 8.13 13.88 15.76
C GLN A 177 7.65 14.59 14.49
N ASN A 178 6.34 14.57 14.22
CA ASN A 178 5.76 15.31 13.11
C ASN A 178 5.93 16.82 13.28
N ALA A 179 5.80 17.36 14.50
CA ALA A 179 6.04 18.77 14.78
C ALA A 179 7.50 19.16 14.52
N LEU A 180 8.46 18.33 14.95
CA LEU A 180 9.89 18.53 14.65
C LEU A 180 10.17 18.48 13.15
N ASN A 181 9.63 17.48 12.44
CA ASN A 181 9.78 17.37 10.99
C ASN A 181 9.21 18.59 10.26
N MET A 182 8.05 19.10 10.69
CA MET A 182 7.46 20.32 10.14
C MET A 182 8.35 21.55 10.38
N GLN A 183 8.95 21.66 11.56
CA GLN A 183 9.89 22.73 11.87
C GLN A 183 11.16 22.65 11.00
N GLU A 184 11.69 21.44 10.80
CA GLU A 184 12.83 21.21 9.90
C GLU A 184 12.49 21.55 8.45
N GLN A 185 11.32 21.15 7.96
CA GLN A 185 10.85 21.51 6.62
C GLN A 185 10.71 23.02 6.46
N GLN A 186 10.13 23.73 7.44
CA GLN A 186 10.07 25.19 7.43
C GLN A 186 11.46 25.82 7.41
N ARG A 187 12.41 25.30 8.20
CA ARG A 187 13.80 25.76 8.22
C ARG A 187 14.47 25.55 6.86
N LEU A 188 14.31 24.38 6.25
CA LEU A 188 14.87 24.06 4.94
C LEU A 188 14.26 24.94 3.85
N ASN A 189 12.94 25.16 3.87
CA ASN A 189 12.27 26.06 2.94
C ASN A 189 12.79 27.50 3.07
N GLY A 190 12.94 28.01 4.30
CA GLY A 190 13.53 29.33 4.52
C GLY A 190 14.99 29.44 4.02
N LEU A 191 15.78 28.38 4.13
CA LEU A 191 17.13 28.34 3.55
C LEU A 191 17.09 28.31 2.02
N LEU A 192 16.17 27.55 1.42
CA LEU A 192 15.97 27.53 -0.04
C LEU A 192 15.54 28.90 -0.56
N ASP A 193 14.59 29.56 0.09
CA ASP A 193 14.15 30.91 -0.28
C ASP A 193 15.31 31.92 -0.22
N ASN A 194 16.13 31.85 0.85
CA ASN A 194 17.33 32.68 0.97
C ASN A 194 18.34 32.41 -0.15
N LEU A 195 18.59 31.13 -0.49
CA LEU A 195 19.50 30.76 -1.58
C LEU A 195 18.95 31.19 -2.94
N GLU A 196 17.65 31.05 -3.18
CA GLU A 196 17.01 31.55 -4.40
C GLU A 196 17.13 33.07 -4.50
N GLN A 197 16.96 33.79 -3.40
CA GLN A 197 17.11 35.24 -3.37
C GLN A 197 18.57 35.63 -3.64
N GLN A 198 19.55 34.98 -3.02
CA GLN A 198 20.97 35.20 -3.31
C GLN A 198 21.31 34.95 -4.79
N LEU A 199 20.78 33.88 -5.39
CA LEU A 199 20.95 33.61 -6.82
C LEU A 199 20.28 34.67 -7.71
N LYS A 200 19.10 35.18 -7.33
CA LYS A 200 18.45 36.28 -8.05
C LYS A 200 19.25 37.57 -7.94
N GLU A 201 19.77 37.90 -6.76
CA GLU A 201 20.61 39.08 -6.53
C GLU A 201 21.94 38.98 -7.29
N LEU A 202 22.62 37.83 -7.26
CA LEU A 202 23.84 37.56 -8.03
C LEU A 202 23.60 37.64 -9.54
N ARG A 203 22.48 37.11 -10.04
CA ARG A 203 22.09 37.26 -11.45
C ARG A 203 21.86 38.72 -11.80
N ALA A 204 21.17 39.46 -10.94
CA ALA A 204 20.91 40.88 -11.15
C ALA A 204 22.21 41.72 -11.10
N SER A 205 23.12 41.44 -10.16
CA SER A 205 24.41 42.13 -10.07
C SER A 205 25.29 41.81 -11.27
N SER A 206 25.41 40.54 -11.66
CA SER A 206 26.14 40.12 -12.85
C SER A 206 25.57 40.73 -14.13
N GLN A 207 24.24 40.79 -14.26
CA GLN A 207 23.59 41.44 -15.40
C GLN A 207 23.89 42.94 -15.44
N ARG A 208 23.88 43.63 -14.29
CA ARG A 208 24.26 45.05 -14.20
C ARG A 208 25.73 45.28 -14.56
N GLU A 209 26.63 44.40 -14.10
CA GLU A 209 28.06 44.46 -14.45
C GLU A 209 28.27 44.27 -15.94
N LEU A 210 27.59 43.31 -16.57
CA LEU A 210 27.64 43.10 -18.02
C LEU A 210 27.09 44.29 -18.80
N THR A 211 25.98 44.89 -18.37
CA THR A 211 25.46 46.11 -19.01
C THR A 211 26.40 47.29 -18.83
N ALA A 212 26.97 47.47 -17.64
CA ALA A 212 27.93 48.53 -17.38
C ALA A 212 29.21 48.34 -18.23
N LEU A 213 29.70 47.11 -18.35
CA LEU A 213 30.85 46.78 -19.19
C LEU A 213 30.57 47.05 -20.67
N ALA A 214 29.37 46.66 -21.14
CA ALA A 214 28.92 46.95 -22.51
C ALA A 214 28.80 48.47 -22.76
N GLU A 215 28.26 49.23 -21.81
CA GLU A 215 28.21 50.70 -21.87
C GLU A 215 29.61 51.31 -21.90
N THR A 216 30.53 50.86 -21.04
CA THR A 216 31.92 51.33 -21.05
C THR A 216 32.63 51.04 -22.36
N HIS A 217 32.46 49.82 -22.91
CA HIS A 217 33.02 49.46 -24.21
C HIS A 217 32.40 50.28 -25.34
N GLN A 218 31.08 50.56 -25.29
CA GLN A 218 30.43 51.42 -26.28
C GLN A 218 30.99 52.85 -26.22
N ILE A 219 31.18 53.40 -25.01
CA ILE A 219 31.80 54.71 -24.82
C ILE A 219 33.23 54.72 -25.36
N GLU A 220 34.02 53.68 -25.09
CA GLU A 220 35.38 53.54 -25.62
C GLU A 220 35.39 53.45 -27.14
N LEU A 221 34.49 52.66 -27.74
CA LEU A 221 34.34 52.56 -29.19
C LEU A 221 34.02 53.92 -29.81
N VAL A 222 33.08 54.68 -29.24
CA VAL A 222 32.78 56.04 -29.70
C VAL A 222 34.00 56.96 -29.56
N LYS A 223 34.73 56.90 -28.44
CA LYS A 223 35.98 57.68 -28.25
C LYS A 223 37.05 57.32 -29.28
N THR A 224 37.25 56.02 -29.55
CA THR A 224 38.21 55.58 -30.57
C THR A 224 37.78 55.98 -31.97
N GLN A 225 36.49 55.92 -32.28
CA GLN A 225 35.93 56.43 -33.53
C GLN A 225 36.16 57.94 -33.68
N ASP A 226 35.86 58.73 -32.65
CA ASP A 226 36.10 60.18 -32.65
C ASP A 226 37.58 60.52 -32.82
N PHE A 227 38.46 59.77 -32.14
CA PHE A 227 39.90 59.91 -32.30
C PHE A 227 40.34 59.61 -33.74
N LEU A 228 39.88 58.50 -34.33
CA LEU A 228 40.18 58.15 -35.72
C LEU A 228 39.63 59.19 -36.70
N MET A 229 38.43 59.73 -36.47
CA MET A 229 37.88 60.81 -37.31
C MET A 229 38.73 62.07 -37.24
N ARG A 230 39.20 62.46 -36.04
CA ARG A 230 40.09 63.61 -35.87
C ARG A 230 41.46 63.37 -36.50
N GLU A 231 42.05 62.20 -36.32
CA GLU A 231 43.36 61.88 -36.88
C GLU A 231 43.30 61.76 -38.41
N THR A 232 42.24 61.16 -38.96
CA THR A 232 42.03 61.13 -40.42
C THR A 232 41.78 62.52 -41.00
N ALA A 233 41.06 63.40 -40.29
CA ALA A 233 40.89 64.80 -40.70
C ALA A 233 42.24 65.54 -40.67
N ARG A 234 43.01 65.38 -39.59
CA ARG A 234 44.35 65.96 -39.45
C ARG A 234 45.28 65.51 -40.57
N VAL A 235 45.40 64.20 -40.81
CA VAL A 235 46.24 63.64 -41.89
C VAL A 235 45.78 64.16 -43.25
N ARG A 236 44.47 64.25 -43.50
CA ARG A 236 43.93 64.82 -44.74
C ARG A 236 44.34 66.28 -44.91
N ASP A 237 44.26 67.10 -43.86
CA ASP A 237 44.63 68.51 -43.93
C ASP A 237 46.15 68.70 -44.05
N GLU A 238 46.94 67.85 -43.39
CA GLU A 238 48.40 67.80 -43.58
C GLU A 238 48.78 67.42 -45.01
N GLU A 239 48.15 66.40 -45.60
CA GLU A 239 48.36 66.02 -47.00
C GLU A 239 47.89 67.12 -47.96
N LYS A 240 46.75 67.77 -47.71
CA LYS A 240 46.31 68.94 -48.48
C LYS A 240 47.34 70.08 -48.42
N ALA A 241 47.86 70.39 -47.23
CA ALA A 241 48.87 71.41 -47.08
C ALA A 241 50.18 71.06 -47.80
N LYS A 242 50.56 69.77 -47.83
CA LYS A 242 51.71 69.29 -48.64
C LYS A 242 51.42 69.41 -50.14
N THR A 243 50.24 69.01 -50.60
CA THR A 243 49.86 69.15 -52.01
C THR A 243 49.83 70.62 -52.43
N ASP A 244 49.32 71.52 -51.59
CA ASP A 244 49.29 72.96 -51.85
C ASP A 244 50.68 73.61 -51.88
N LYS A 245 51.63 73.06 -51.11
CA LYS A 245 53.05 73.46 -51.19
C LYS A 245 53.67 72.99 -52.50
N LEU A 246 53.48 71.72 -52.85
CA LEU A 246 53.99 71.13 -54.08
C LEU A 246 53.41 71.80 -55.33
N THR A 247 52.12 72.17 -55.32
CA THR A 247 51.51 72.92 -56.43
C THR A 247 52.11 74.31 -56.58
N LYS A 248 52.34 75.03 -55.48
CA LYS A 248 53.03 76.34 -55.51
C LYS A 248 54.48 76.25 -55.97
N GLU A 249 55.22 75.22 -55.56
CA GLU A 249 56.58 74.95 -56.03
C GLU A 249 56.58 74.63 -57.54
N LEU A 250 55.63 73.82 -58.00
CA LEU A 250 55.49 73.47 -59.41
C LEU A 250 55.08 74.69 -60.29
N GLU A 251 54.27 75.61 -59.76
CA GLU A 251 53.98 76.90 -60.43
C GLU A 251 55.21 77.81 -60.50
N ARG A 252 56.03 77.88 -59.45
CA ARG A 252 57.30 78.63 -59.47
C ARG A 252 58.26 78.08 -60.51
N GLU A 253 58.47 76.77 -60.54
CA GLU A 253 59.31 76.09 -61.54
C GLU A 253 58.80 76.30 -62.97
N ARG A 254 57.48 76.29 -63.19
CA ARG A 254 56.89 76.64 -64.49
C ARG A 254 57.19 78.09 -64.90
N ASN A 255 57.04 79.03 -63.97
CA ASN A 255 57.33 80.45 -64.23
C ASN A 255 58.82 80.67 -64.52
N GLU A 256 59.72 80.03 -63.78
CA GLU A 256 61.17 80.09 -64.02
C GLU A 256 61.54 79.49 -65.39
N LYS A 257 60.92 78.37 -65.76
CA LYS A 257 61.12 77.76 -67.09
C LYS A 257 60.63 78.68 -68.22
N ASP A 258 59.53 79.40 -68.04
CA ASP A 258 59.04 80.36 -69.03
C ASP A 258 59.91 81.62 -69.12
N GLN A 259 60.45 82.11 -68.00
CA GLN A 259 61.47 83.17 -67.99
C GLN A 259 62.74 82.74 -68.75
N LEU A 260 63.23 81.51 -68.51
CA LEU A 260 64.37 80.96 -69.25
C LEU A 260 64.09 80.80 -70.74
N ARG A 261 62.85 80.48 -71.13
CA ARG A 261 62.44 80.45 -72.55
C ARG A 261 62.50 81.82 -73.20
N GLN A 262 62.03 82.86 -72.51
CA GLN A 262 62.09 84.25 -73.00
C GLN A 262 63.54 84.75 -73.11
N LEU A 263 64.36 84.50 -72.09
CA LEU A 263 65.80 84.83 -72.13
C LEU A 263 66.52 84.12 -73.29
N ARG A 264 66.17 82.85 -73.56
CA ARG A 264 66.72 82.11 -74.69
C ARG A 264 66.27 82.64 -76.05
N SER A 265 65.03 83.12 -76.18
CA SER A 265 64.57 83.74 -77.43
C SER A 265 65.25 85.09 -77.65
N SER A 266 65.34 85.92 -76.61
CA SER A 266 66.08 87.20 -76.60
C SER A 266 67.53 87.00 -77.06
N ALA A 267 68.26 86.06 -76.44
CA ALA A 267 69.64 85.78 -76.81
C ALA A 267 69.76 85.24 -78.24
N ARG A 268 68.78 84.48 -78.74
CA ARG A 268 68.76 84.00 -80.12
C ARG A 268 68.57 85.14 -81.13
N ASP A 269 67.71 86.11 -80.82
CA ASP A 269 67.48 87.28 -81.66
C ASP A 269 68.70 88.22 -81.69
N GLU A 270 69.37 88.40 -80.55
CA GLU A 270 70.63 89.15 -80.47
C GLU A 270 71.75 88.49 -81.29
N VAL A 271 71.88 87.17 -81.24
CA VAL A 271 72.85 86.42 -82.08
C VAL A 271 72.52 86.58 -83.57
N ALA A 272 71.25 86.57 -83.96
CA ALA A 272 70.85 86.80 -85.35
C ALA A 272 71.20 88.22 -85.82
N GLN A 273 70.98 89.24 -84.98
CA GLN A 273 71.36 90.63 -85.29
C GLN A 273 72.89 90.81 -85.40
N LEU A 274 73.67 90.19 -84.52
CA LEU A 274 75.13 90.24 -84.55
C LEU A 274 75.70 89.52 -85.78
N ARG A 275 75.13 88.37 -86.17
CA ARG A 275 75.51 87.68 -87.42
C ARG A 275 75.22 88.53 -88.66
N GLY A 276 74.05 89.16 -88.74
CA GLY A 276 73.72 90.04 -89.88
C GLY A 276 74.66 91.25 -89.99
N ARG A 277 75.10 91.83 -88.86
CA ARG A 277 76.11 92.91 -88.86
C ARG A 277 77.48 92.42 -89.33
N LEU A 278 77.85 91.19 -88.98
CA LEU A 278 79.14 90.60 -89.35
C LEU A 278 79.19 90.27 -90.85
N GLU A 279 78.12 89.70 -91.40
CA GLU A 279 77.98 89.47 -92.85
C GLU A 279 78.03 90.79 -93.66
N ALA A 280 77.44 91.87 -93.13
CA ALA A 280 77.51 93.19 -93.75
C ALA A 280 78.93 93.77 -93.76
N MET A 281 79.72 93.55 -92.70
CA MET A 281 81.13 93.95 -92.63
C MET A 281 82.00 93.16 -93.61
N VAL A 282 81.85 91.84 -93.65
CA VAL A 282 82.61 90.96 -94.57
C VAL A 282 82.38 91.36 -96.03
N ASN A 283 81.13 91.64 -96.42
CA ASN A 283 80.82 92.11 -97.78
C ASN A 283 81.43 93.48 -98.12
N ASN A 284 81.71 94.31 -97.12
CA ASN A 284 82.37 95.61 -97.33
C ASN A 284 83.89 95.46 -97.43
N GLU A 285 84.49 94.56 -96.64
CA GLU A 285 85.91 94.18 -96.77
C GLU A 285 86.19 93.61 -98.16
N GLU A 286 85.39 92.66 -98.65
CA GLU A 286 85.58 92.09 -100.00
C GLU A 286 85.50 93.15 -101.12
N LYS A 287 84.66 94.19 -100.95
CA LYS A 287 84.57 95.30 -101.91
C LYS A 287 85.80 96.19 -101.89
N LEU A 288 86.36 96.45 -100.71
CA LEU A 288 87.57 97.24 -100.54
C LEU A 288 88.79 96.49 -101.09
N GLU A 289 88.88 95.18 -100.87
CA GLU A 289 89.95 94.34 -101.43
C GLU A 289 89.94 94.34 -102.97
N ARG A 290 88.78 94.27 -103.61
CA ARG A 290 88.64 94.37 -105.08
C ARG A 290 89.06 95.74 -105.64
N GLN A 291 88.92 96.81 -104.86
CA GLN A 291 89.36 98.15 -105.28
C GLN A 291 90.88 98.31 -105.17
N ILE A 292 91.49 97.71 -104.15
CA ILE A 292 92.95 97.75 -103.94
C ILE A 292 93.68 96.99 -105.05
N THR A 293 93.19 95.81 -105.45
CA THR A 293 93.80 95.03 -106.55
C THR A 293 93.67 95.71 -107.90
N GLN A 294 92.54 96.38 -108.18
CA GLN A 294 92.38 97.18 -109.41
C GLN A 294 93.34 98.39 -109.46
N LEU A 295 93.59 99.04 -108.32
CA LEU A 295 94.50 100.18 -108.24
C LEU A 295 95.98 99.75 -108.34
N SER A 296 96.35 98.58 -107.79
CA SER A 296 97.71 98.05 -107.94
C SER A 296 98.02 97.67 -109.39
N GLU A 297 97.07 97.02 -110.09
CA GLU A 297 97.25 96.66 -111.50
C GLU A 297 97.35 97.87 -112.44
N GLN A 298 96.68 98.98 -112.12
CA GLN A 298 96.80 100.23 -112.87
C GLN A 298 98.16 100.91 -112.64
N ASN A 299 98.69 100.85 -111.42
CA ASN A 299 100.02 101.38 -111.11
C ASN A 299 101.14 100.59 -111.80
N ASP A 300 101.05 99.26 -111.81
CA ASP A 300 102.05 98.41 -112.47
C ASP A 300 102.10 98.64 -113.99
N LYS A 301 100.94 98.83 -114.64
CA LYS A 301 100.85 99.16 -116.08
C LYS A 301 101.41 100.54 -116.44
N LEU A 302 101.35 101.51 -115.52
CA LEU A 302 101.95 102.83 -115.72
C LEU A 302 103.47 102.80 -115.54
N GLN A 303 103.98 101.98 -114.62
CA GLN A 303 105.43 101.86 -114.39
C GLN A 303 106.15 101.11 -115.53
N THR A 304 105.53 100.09 -116.12
CA THR A 304 106.13 99.35 -117.27
C THR A 304 106.21 100.21 -118.53
N THR A 305 105.17 100.98 -118.84
CA THR A 305 105.15 101.86 -120.02
C THR A 305 106.15 103.01 -119.93
N LEU A 306 106.42 103.54 -118.73
CA LEU A 306 107.45 104.57 -118.53
C LEU A 306 108.87 104.02 -118.72
N LEU A 307 109.16 102.80 -118.23
CA LEU A 307 110.49 102.20 -118.30
C LEU A 307 110.89 101.73 -119.71
N GLU A 308 109.93 101.35 -120.55
CA GLU A 308 110.19 101.03 -121.97
C GLU A 308 110.51 102.28 -122.80
N SER A 309 109.89 103.43 -122.50
CA SER A 309 110.15 104.69 -123.22
C SER A 309 111.57 105.26 -123.01
N ILE A 310 112.22 104.91 -121.88
CA ILE A 310 113.55 105.41 -121.51
C ILE A 310 114.68 104.51 -122.06
N LYS A 311 114.43 103.21 -122.23
CA LYS A 311 115.45 102.26 -122.73
C LYS A 311 115.64 102.26 -124.25
N ALA A 312 114.68 102.74 -125.03
CA ALA A 312 114.79 102.79 -126.49
C ALA A 312 115.67 103.93 -127.04
N ARG A 313 116.18 104.85 -126.19
CA ARG A 313 116.84 106.10 -126.64
C ARG A 313 118.38 106.11 -126.64
N VAL A 314 119.08 105.02 -126.27
CA VAL A 314 120.51 105.11 -125.87
C VAL A 314 121.52 104.11 -126.52
N ALA A 315 121.18 103.24 -127.49
CA ALA A 315 122.22 102.34 -128.05
C ALA A 315 122.06 101.87 -129.52
N ALA A 316 122.56 102.65 -130.50
CA ALA A 316 123.34 102.22 -131.69
C ALA A 316 124.01 103.45 -132.39
N PRO A 317 125.21 103.35 -133.00
CA PRO A 317 126.07 104.49 -133.37
C PRO A 317 126.00 104.92 -134.87
N GLU A 318 126.19 106.24 -135.07
CA GLU A 318 126.28 107.07 -136.29
C GLU A 318 125.07 107.23 -137.25
N GLN A 319 124.30 108.29 -136.92
CA GLN A 319 123.77 109.38 -137.76
C GLN A 319 123.14 109.11 -139.14
N LEU A 320 121.83 109.42 -139.16
CA LEU A 320 121.09 110.24 -140.14
C LEU A 320 120.91 109.67 -141.55
N ALA A 321 119.98 108.72 -141.67
CA ALA A 321 119.32 108.35 -142.93
C ALA A 321 118.12 107.44 -142.58
N VAL A 322 116.86 107.83 -142.81
CA VAL A 322 116.14 107.91 -144.10
C VAL A 322 115.60 106.53 -144.50
N ASP A 323 114.33 106.28 -144.17
CA ASP A 323 113.26 106.01 -145.15
C ASP A 323 111.90 105.81 -144.42
N LEU A 324 110.90 106.71 -144.59
CA LEU A 324 109.90 106.78 -145.69
C LEU A 324 108.78 105.74 -145.46
N LEU A 325 107.47 106.00 -145.34
CA LEU A 325 106.52 106.90 -146.05
C LEU A 325 105.12 106.94 -145.37
N GLU A 326 104.36 108.02 -145.66
CA GLU A 326 102.86 108.19 -145.64
C GLU A 326 102.10 108.15 -144.27
N HIS A 327 101.14 109.02 -143.88
CA HIS A 327 99.97 109.63 -144.57
C HIS A 327 99.31 110.78 -143.68
N PRO A 328 98.15 111.41 -144.02
CA PRO A 328 97.88 112.86 -143.95
C PRO A 328 97.03 113.38 -142.75
N GLU A 329 96.69 114.68 -142.83
CA GLU A 329 95.61 115.47 -142.21
C GLU A 329 94.36 114.67 -141.74
N ASN A 330 93.50 115.11 -140.80
CA ASN A 330 92.78 116.37 -140.85
C ASN A 330 91.86 116.60 -139.64
N LYS A 331 91.43 117.85 -139.51
CA LYS A 331 90.20 118.29 -138.85
C LYS A 331 88.96 117.78 -139.62
N ARG A 332 87.83 117.65 -138.89
CA ARG A 332 86.44 117.30 -139.30
C ARG A 332 86.12 115.81 -139.43
#